data_AF-A0A3P7I4I7-F1
#
_entry.id   AF-A0A3P7I4I7-F1
#
_cell.length_a   1.000
_cell.length_b   1.000
_cell.length_c   1.000
_cell.angle_alpha   90.00
_cell.angle_beta   90.00
_cell.angle_gamma   90.00
#
_symmetry.space_group_name_H-M   'P 1'
#
loop_
_entity.id
_entity.type
_entity.pdbx_description
1 polymer ?
#
loop_
_entity_poly.entity_id
_entity_poly.type
_entity_poly.pdbx_seq_one_letter_code
_entity_poly.pdbx_strand_id
1 'polypeptide(L)'
;MIHLFSARATHYSAALRARGPLTFDGWYPRDHKPDKYPENEEERRAAAIKYGMRPEDYKPIDQDDVVRYAGDYPDMGIITFDHKDPYEAWSDRHHRRNWGEMVGMDMMRYRGDRLTFTGLEAEDFKIWNTIIMCLRVLVPMALVSWYITRDDPNAFRWKNPVMPKQYSYDYYRAWPWGDPRKYPIVNYTFEPLD
;
A
#
# COMPACT_ATOMS: atom_id res chain seq x y z
N MET A 1 -28.53 -36.05 36.04
CA MET A 1 -29.21 -34.72 36.11
C MET A 1 -28.20 -33.60 36.43
N ILE A 2 -26.98 -33.59 35.85
CA ILE A 2 -25.91 -32.62 36.22
C ILE A 2 -25.08 -32.20 34.98
N HIS A 3 -25.70 -31.93 33.83
CA HIS A 3 -24.96 -31.52 32.61
C HIS A 3 -25.46 -30.25 31.92
N LEU A 4 -26.09 -29.32 32.66
CA LEU A 4 -26.58 -28.06 32.10
C LEU A 4 -26.22 -26.81 32.91
N PHE A 5 -25.05 -26.79 33.56
CA PHE A 5 -24.44 -25.50 33.90
C PHE A 5 -23.65 -25.02 32.69
N SER A 6 -24.33 -24.25 31.85
CA SER A 6 -23.70 -23.50 30.76
C SER A 6 -22.51 -22.71 31.31
N ALA A 7 -21.35 -22.83 30.65
CA ALA A 7 -20.15 -22.02 30.95
C ALA A 7 -20.40 -20.49 30.92
N ARG A 8 -21.60 -20.05 30.51
CA ARG A 8 -22.11 -18.67 30.63
C ARG A 8 -22.20 -18.16 32.08
N ALA A 9 -22.39 -19.04 33.07
CA ALA A 9 -22.55 -18.63 34.46
C ALA A 9 -21.22 -18.39 35.20
N THR A 10 -20.10 -18.89 34.67
CA THR A 10 -18.79 -18.85 35.35
C THR A 10 -17.86 -17.77 34.79
N HIS A 11 -18.32 -16.97 33.82
CA HIS A 11 -17.51 -15.87 33.32
C HIS A 11 -17.43 -14.76 34.37
N TYR A 12 -16.23 -14.47 34.88
CA TYR A 12 -15.96 -13.50 35.95
C TYR A 12 -16.60 -12.12 35.74
N SER A 13 -16.79 -11.72 34.48
CA SER A 13 -17.45 -10.47 34.09
C SER A 13 -18.94 -10.42 34.43
N ALA A 14 -19.63 -11.58 34.50
CA ALA A 14 -21.02 -11.67 34.94
C ALA A 14 -21.16 -11.57 36.47
N ALA A 15 -20.23 -12.20 37.21
CA ALA A 15 -20.22 -12.20 38.68
C ALA A 15 -19.90 -10.82 39.27
N LEU A 16 -18.98 -10.07 38.66
CA LEU A 16 -18.54 -8.76 39.17
C LEU A 16 -19.40 -7.57 38.73
N ARG A 17 -20.46 -7.79 37.92
CA ARG A 17 -21.18 -6.70 37.20
C ARG A 17 -20.22 -5.70 36.52
N ALA A 18 -19.02 -6.16 36.16
CA ALA A 18 -18.00 -5.37 35.48
C ALA A 18 -18.33 -5.25 33.99
N ARG A 19 -19.58 -4.90 33.69
CA ARG A 19 -19.96 -4.47 32.35
C ARG A 19 -19.22 -3.16 32.12
N GLY A 20 -18.52 -3.04 31.00
CA GLY A 20 -17.76 -1.84 30.65
C GLY A 20 -18.62 -0.57 30.68
N PRO A 21 -18.01 0.62 30.56
CA PRO A 21 -18.62 1.91 30.90
C PRO A 21 -19.85 2.35 30.07
N LEU A 22 -20.33 1.54 29.13
CA LEU A 22 -21.56 1.77 28.37
C LEU A 22 -22.54 0.62 28.58
N THR A 23 -23.46 0.74 29.54
CA THR A 23 -24.65 -0.13 29.63
C THR A 23 -25.89 0.75 29.70
N PHE A 24 -26.49 1.01 28.55
CA PHE A 24 -27.86 1.50 28.51
C PHE A 24 -28.81 0.32 28.43
N ASP A 25 -29.91 0.39 29.16
CA ASP A 25 -30.84 -0.73 29.26
C ASP A 25 -31.49 -0.96 27.89
N GLY A 26 -31.45 -2.19 27.38
CA GLY A 26 -31.91 -2.55 26.03
C GLY A 26 -30.87 -2.43 24.92
N TRP A 27 -29.65 -1.96 25.19
CA TRP A 27 -28.55 -2.03 24.22
C TRP A 27 -27.35 -2.74 24.81
N TYR A 28 -27.05 -3.88 24.20
CA TYR A 28 -25.92 -4.67 24.56
C TYR A 28 -25.00 -4.78 23.35
N PRO A 29 -23.69 -4.48 23.50
CA PRO A 29 -22.72 -4.68 22.42
C PRO A 29 -22.73 -6.10 21.83
N ARG A 30 -23.19 -7.08 22.61
CA ARG A 30 -23.35 -8.48 22.16
C ARG A 30 -24.43 -8.66 21.10
N ASP A 31 -25.45 -7.81 21.06
CA ASP A 31 -26.59 -7.93 20.16
C ASP A 31 -26.26 -7.29 18.80
N HIS A 32 -25.29 -6.37 18.78
CA HIS A 32 -24.78 -5.70 17.58
C HIS A 32 -23.51 -6.32 17.00
N LYS A 33 -22.92 -7.33 17.66
CA LYS A 33 -21.72 -8.00 17.14
C LYS A 33 -22.08 -8.83 15.89
N PRO A 34 -21.20 -8.96 14.89
CA PRO A 34 -21.44 -9.86 13.76
C PRO A 34 -21.72 -11.30 14.19
N ASP A 35 -22.59 -11.98 13.44
CA ASP A 35 -22.97 -13.39 13.63
C ASP A 35 -22.65 -14.22 12.37
N LYS A 36 -23.12 -15.47 12.33
CA LYS A 36 -22.97 -16.36 11.18
C LYS A 36 -23.71 -15.86 9.95
N TYR A 37 -23.27 -16.33 8.78
CA TYR A 37 -23.92 -16.02 7.50
C TYR A 37 -25.43 -16.36 7.54
N PRO A 38 -26.31 -15.45 7.10
CA PRO A 38 -27.75 -15.69 7.09
C PRO A 38 -28.11 -16.64 5.95
N GLU A 39 -28.70 -17.78 6.29
CA GLU A 39 -29.12 -18.78 5.29
C GLU A 39 -30.58 -18.56 4.88
N ASN A 40 -31.39 -17.99 5.78
CA ASN A 40 -32.82 -17.80 5.57
C ASN A 40 -33.20 -16.32 5.37
N GLU A 41 -34.36 -16.09 4.75
CA GLU A 41 -34.87 -14.73 4.46
C GLU A 41 -35.20 -13.94 5.74
N GLU A 42 -35.70 -14.62 6.77
CA GLU A 42 -35.98 -14.01 8.07
C GLU A 42 -34.70 -13.56 8.78
N GLU A 43 -33.66 -14.39 8.72
CA GLU A 43 -32.33 -14.08 9.26
C GLU A 43 -31.68 -12.92 8.50
N ARG A 44 -31.82 -12.92 7.17
CA ARG A 44 -31.36 -11.82 6.31
C ARG A 44 -32.02 -10.49 6.69
N ARG A 45 -33.34 -10.48 6.92
CA ARG A 45 -34.07 -9.29 7.36
C ARG A 45 -33.65 -8.83 8.75
N ALA A 46 -33.47 -9.77 9.69
CA ALA A 46 -33.02 -9.45 11.04
C ALA A 46 -31.60 -8.86 11.04
N ALA A 47 -30.70 -9.40 10.21
CA ALA A 47 -29.34 -8.88 10.02
C ALA A 47 -29.37 -7.49 9.38
N ALA A 48 -30.18 -7.26 8.35
CA ALA A 48 -30.35 -5.93 7.75
C ALA A 48 -30.74 -4.87 8.79
N ILE A 49 -31.73 -5.17 9.62
CA ILE A 49 -32.19 -4.28 10.70
C ILE A 49 -31.08 -4.03 11.73
N LYS A 50 -30.33 -5.07 12.12
CA LYS A 50 -29.21 -4.99 13.06
C LYS A 50 -28.11 -4.02 12.58
N TYR A 51 -27.84 -3.99 11.27
CA TYR A 51 -26.87 -3.08 10.65
C TYR A 51 -27.47 -1.74 10.22
N GLY A 52 -28.76 -1.49 10.50
CA GLY A 52 -29.43 -0.24 10.13
C GLY A 52 -29.63 -0.07 8.62
N MET A 53 -29.64 -1.18 7.87
CA MET A 53 -29.81 -1.17 6.42
C MET A 53 -31.20 -1.66 6.02
N ARG A 54 -31.59 -1.33 4.79
CA ARG A 54 -32.82 -1.84 4.20
C ARG A 54 -32.64 -3.32 3.82
N PRO A 55 -33.65 -4.19 4.01
CA PRO A 55 -33.54 -5.60 3.63
C PRO A 55 -33.24 -5.84 2.14
N GLU A 56 -33.68 -4.93 1.27
CA GLU A 56 -33.40 -4.96 -0.16
C GLU A 56 -31.93 -4.65 -0.50
N ASP A 57 -31.29 -3.76 0.25
CA ASP A 57 -29.90 -3.34 0.02
C ASP A 57 -28.90 -4.25 0.76
N TYR A 58 -29.38 -5.01 1.75
CA TYR A 58 -28.55 -5.92 2.52
C TYR A 58 -28.13 -7.12 1.69
N LYS A 59 -26.82 -7.19 1.42
CA LYS A 59 -26.14 -8.34 0.85
C LYS A 59 -24.98 -8.73 1.76
N PRO A 60 -24.95 -9.94 2.33
CA PRO A 60 -23.79 -10.42 3.09
C PRO A 60 -22.60 -10.69 2.17
N ILE A 61 -21.38 -10.63 2.71
CA ILE A 61 -20.18 -11.03 1.97
C ILE A 61 -20.27 -12.53 1.66
N ASP A 62 -19.89 -12.90 0.44
CA ASP A 62 -19.93 -14.28 -0.04
C ASP A 62 -19.16 -15.24 0.89
N GLN A 63 -19.75 -16.41 1.16
CA GLN A 63 -19.18 -17.43 2.02
C GLN A 63 -17.93 -18.08 1.39
N ASP A 64 -17.87 -18.10 0.05
CA ASP A 64 -16.74 -18.66 -0.68
C ASP A 64 -15.55 -17.68 -0.80
N ASP A 65 -15.71 -16.41 -0.38
CA ASP A 65 -14.62 -15.44 -0.37
C ASP A 65 -13.65 -15.71 0.80
N VAL A 66 -12.56 -16.40 0.50
CA VAL A 66 -11.52 -16.78 1.46
C VAL A 66 -10.91 -15.58 2.20
N VAL A 67 -10.92 -14.39 1.61
CA VAL A 67 -10.23 -13.20 2.15
C VAL A 67 -11.20 -12.30 2.91
N ARG A 68 -12.40 -12.09 2.37
CA ARG A 68 -13.36 -11.10 2.89
C ARG A 68 -14.47 -11.71 3.73
N TYR A 69 -14.67 -13.02 3.72
CA TYR A 69 -15.78 -13.62 4.45
C TYR A 69 -15.77 -13.27 5.95
N ALA A 70 -16.87 -12.71 6.42
CA ALA A 70 -17.03 -12.20 7.78
C ALA A 70 -18.43 -12.47 8.36
N GLY A 71 -19.04 -13.61 8.02
CA GLY A 71 -20.34 -14.03 8.56
C GLY A 71 -21.50 -13.21 7.99
N ASP A 72 -22.30 -12.57 8.87
CA ASP A 72 -23.41 -11.68 8.49
C ASP A 72 -22.97 -10.25 8.13
N TYR A 73 -21.67 -9.97 8.03
CA TYR A 73 -21.23 -8.61 7.71
C TYR A 73 -21.65 -8.20 6.29
N PRO A 74 -22.21 -6.99 6.08
CA PRO A 74 -22.66 -6.59 4.75
C PRO A 74 -21.51 -6.25 3.79
N ASP A 75 -21.71 -6.59 2.50
CA ASP A 75 -20.85 -6.17 1.41
C ASP A 75 -21.35 -4.85 0.81
N MET A 76 -20.71 -3.75 1.19
CA MET A 76 -21.00 -2.40 0.67
C MET A 76 -20.32 -2.12 -0.69
N GLY A 77 -19.57 -3.08 -1.23
CA GLY A 77 -18.66 -2.84 -2.34
C GLY A 77 -17.48 -1.93 -1.95
N ILE A 78 -16.81 -1.39 -2.96
CA ILE A 78 -15.64 -0.52 -2.78
C ILE A 78 -16.11 0.94 -2.79
N ILE A 79 -16.19 1.54 -1.61
CA ILE A 79 -16.46 2.97 -1.42
C ILE A 79 -15.22 3.60 -0.81
N THR A 80 -14.67 4.58 -1.51
CA THR A 80 -13.48 5.34 -1.11
C THR A 80 -13.90 6.67 -0.51
N PHE A 81 -12.98 7.33 0.20
CA PHE A 81 -13.21 8.65 0.75
C PHE A 81 -13.68 9.68 -0.28
N ASP A 82 -13.14 9.62 -1.51
CA ASP A 82 -13.46 10.57 -2.59
C ASP A 82 -14.77 10.28 -3.30
N HIS A 83 -15.35 9.08 -3.14
CA HIS A 83 -16.70 8.81 -3.63
C HIS A 83 -17.79 9.53 -2.84
N LYS A 84 -17.48 10.00 -1.63
CA LYS A 84 -18.43 10.71 -0.76
C LYS A 84 -18.38 12.21 -0.99
N ASP A 85 -19.53 12.86 -0.93
CA ASP A 85 -19.67 14.31 -1.11
C ASP A 85 -18.81 15.07 -0.06
N PRO A 86 -17.85 15.92 -0.48
CA PRO A 86 -17.04 16.71 0.44
C PRO A 86 -17.81 17.86 1.12
N TYR A 87 -18.96 18.27 0.60
CA TYR A 87 -19.73 19.43 1.07
C TYR A 87 -20.84 19.08 2.06
N GLU A 88 -21.17 17.80 2.19
CA GLU A 88 -22.15 17.32 3.16
C GLU A 88 -21.68 17.55 4.61
N ALA A 89 -22.62 17.83 5.51
CA ALA A 89 -22.34 18.05 6.93
C ALA A 89 -22.17 16.73 7.70
N TRP A 90 -21.06 16.03 7.43
CA TRP A 90 -20.73 14.75 8.06
C TRP A 90 -20.58 14.85 9.58
N SER A 91 -21.05 13.84 10.32
CA SER A 91 -20.83 13.75 11.77
C SER A 91 -19.34 13.56 12.11
N ASP A 92 -18.66 12.69 11.36
CA ASP A 92 -17.20 12.56 11.34
C ASP A 92 -16.66 13.12 10.03
N ARG A 93 -16.23 14.37 10.07
CA ARG A 93 -15.70 15.10 8.92
C ARG A 93 -14.39 14.50 8.40
N HIS A 94 -13.58 13.89 9.27
CA HIS A 94 -12.27 13.35 8.86
C HIS A 94 -12.40 12.12 7.96
N HIS A 95 -13.45 11.32 8.17
CA HIS A 95 -13.69 10.10 7.39
C HIS A 95 -14.92 10.21 6.47
N ARG A 96 -15.54 11.40 6.37
CA ARG A 96 -16.81 11.62 5.65
C ARG A 96 -17.84 10.55 6.01
N ARG A 97 -18.13 10.39 7.30
CA ARG A 97 -19.03 9.32 7.78
C ARG A 97 -20.05 9.88 8.76
N ASN A 98 -21.28 9.39 8.65
CA ASN A 98 -22.34 9.74 9.58
C ASN A 98 -22.42 8.77 10.76
N TRP A 99 -22.92 9.26 11.90
CA TRP A 99 -23.18 8.41 13.06
C TRP A 99 -24.26 7.38 12.72
N GLY A 100 -24.01 6.11 13.03
CA GLY A 100 -24.91 5.00 12.70
C GLY A 100 -24.79 4.51 11.25
N GLU A 101 -23.96 5.13 10.41
CA GLU A 101 -23.66 4.63 9.07
C GLU A 101 -22.82 3.34 9.15
N MET A 102 -23.14 2.37 8.28
CA MET A 102 -22.37 1.15 8.17
C MET A 102 -20.93 1.42 7.73
N VAL A 103 -19.98 0.80 8.43
CA VAL A 103 -18.56 0.80 8.12
C VAL A 103 -18.25 -0.31 7.12
N GLY A 104 -17.68 0.01 5.95
CA GLY A 104 -17.19 -1.03 5.05
C GLY A 104 -16.02 -1.82 5.67
N MET A 105 -15.91 -3.11 5.35
CA MET A 105 -14.82 -3.97 5.84
C MET A 105 -13.43 -3.40 5.50
N ASP A 106 -13.31 -2.83 4.30
CA ASP A 106 -12.07 -2.23 3.79
C ASP A 106 -11.92 -0.74 4.16
N MET A 107 -12.68 -0.21 5.14
CA MET A 107 -12.61 1.20 5.55
C MET A 107 -11.16 1.63 5.87
N MET A 108 -10.37 0.76 6.50
CA MET A 108 -8.98 1.05 6.82
C MET A 108 -8.10 1.21 5.58
N ARG A 109 -8.43 0.59 4.45
CA ARG A 109 -7.69 0.71 3.19
C ARG A 109 -7.99 2.03 2.48
N TYR A 110 -9.25 2.45 2.52
CA TYR A 110 -9.76 3.59 1.73
C TYR A 110 -10.02 4.87 2.56
N ARG A 111 -9.21 5.10 3.59
CA ARG A 111 -9.22 6.39 4.31
C ARG A 111 -8.67 7.52 3.43
N GLY A 112 -9.00 8.76 3.79
CA GLY A 112 -8.57 9.96 3.06
C GLY A 112 -7.05 10.16 2.97
N ASP A 113 -6.27 9.52 3.84
CA ASP A 113 -4.79 9.55 3.84
C ASP A 113 -4.14 8.39 3.07
N ARG A 114 -4.94 7.48 2.49
CA ARG A 114 -4.46 6.21 1.91
C ARG A 114 -4.79 6.12 0.42
N LEU A 115 -5.46 5.04 0.02
CA LEU A 115 -5.86 4.82 -1.35
C LEU A 115 -7.23 5.45 -1.53
N THR A 116 -7.29 6.58 -2.22
CA THR A 116 -8.54 7.19 -2.66
C THR A 116 -8.49 7.31 -4.17
N PHE A 117 -9.64 7.06 -4.79
CA PHE A 117 -9.81 7.21 -6.21
C PHE A 117 -11.29 7.44 -6.49
N THR A 118 -11.53 8.11 -7.60
CA THR A 118 -12.85 8.18 -8.21
C THR A 118 -12.89 7.27 -9.45
N GLY A 119 -14.08 7.00 -9.99
CA GLY A 119 -14.22 6.14 -11.17
C GLY A 119 -13.44 6.63 -12.39
N LEU A 120 -13.14 7.94 -12.48
CA LEU A 120 -12.31 8.51 -13.54
C LEU A 120 -10.82 8.18 -13.36
N GLU A 121 -10.29 8.33 -12.16
CA GLU A 121 -8.85 8.19 -11.87
C GLU A 121 -8.43 6.74 -11.65
N ALA A 122 -9.39 5.85 -11.37
CA ALA A 122 -9.14 4.43 -11.13
C ALA A 122 -8.39 3.75 -12.30
N GLU A 123 -8.54 4.25 -13.52
CA GLU A 123 -7.83 3.71 -14.69
C GLU A 123 -6.35 4.10 -14.72
N ASP A 124 -6.00 5.28 -14.22
CA ASP A 124 -4.63 5.78 -14.21
C ASP A 124 -3.77 5.06 -13.17
N PHE A 125 -4.38 4.63 -12.06
CA PHE A 125 -3.71 3.87 -11.00
C PHE A 125 -3.56 2.37 -11.29
N LYS A 126 -3.96 1.89 -12.48
CA LYS A 126 -3.69 0.51 -12.88
C LYS A 126 -2.17 0.29 -12.92
N ILE A 127 -1.69 -0.75 -12.23
CA ILE A 127 -0.25 -1.09 -12.12
C ILE A 127 0.45 -1.08 -13.49
N TRP A 128 -0.23 -1.58 -14.53
CA TRP A 128 0.29 -1.60 -15.89
C TRP A 128 0.55 -0.19 -16.47
N ASN A 129 -0.37 0.74 -16.24
CA ASN A 129 -0.22 2.13 -16.69
C ASN A 129 0.94 2.81 -15.95
N THR A 130 1.05 2.60 -14.63
CA THR A 130 2.18 3.09 -13.83
C THR A 130 3.51 2.53 -14.32
N ILE A 131 3.59 1.22 -14.60
CA ILE A 131 4.79 0.59 -15.15
C ILE A 131 5.17 1.21 -16.49
N ILE A 132 4.20 1.37 -17.40
CA ILE A 132 4.43 1.98 -18.72
C ILE A 132 4.91 3.43 -18.57
N MET A 133 4.32 4.23 -17.68
CA MET A 133 4.74 5.60 -17.41
C MET A 133 6.19 5.66 -16.89
N CYS A 134 6.55 4.78 -15.94
CA CYS A 134 7.92 4.69 -15.44
C CYS A 134 8.91 4.29 -16.54
N LEU A 135 8.58 3.27 -17.35
CA LEU A 135 9.44 2.81 -18.44
C LEU A 135 9.63 3.87 -19.52
N ARG A 136 8.60 4.67 -19.83
CA ARG A 136 8.68 5.78 -20.79
C ARG A 136 9.71 6.84 -20.41
N VAL A 137 10.01 7.01 -19.11
CA VAL A 137 11.01 7.98 -18.64
C VAL A 137 12.36 7.31 -18.42
N LEU A 138 12.38 6.18 -17.72
CA LEU A 138 13.62 5.54 -17.29
C LEU A 138 14.39 4.89 -18.45
N VAL A 139 13.69 4.30 -19.43
CA VAL A 139 14.36 3.63 -20.56
C VAL A 139 15.08 4.64 -21.46
N PRO A 140 14.45 5.74 -21.95
CA PRO A 140 15.18 6.74 -22.74
C PRO A 140 16.32 7.38 -21.96
N MET A 141 16.14 7.65 -20.67
CA MET A 141 17.20 8.21 -19.82
C MET A 141 18.40 7.26 -19.72
N ALA A 142 18.16 5.96 -19.52
CA ALA A 142 19.21 4.95 -19.49
C ALA A 142 19.92 4.80 -20.85
N LEU A 143 19.16 4.80 -21.96
CA LEU A 143 19.70 4.71 -23.32
C LEU A 143 20.55 5.94 -23.69
N VAL A 144 20.09 7.14 -23.35
CA VAL A 144 20.85 8.39 -23.56
C VAL A 144 22.11 8.39 -22.72
N SER A 145 22.02 8.03 -21.43
CA SER A 145 23.18 7.89 -20.56
C SER A 145 24.19 6.91 -21.17
N TRP A 146 23.74 5.71 -21.54
CA TRP A 146 24.59 4.69 -22.16
C TRP A 146 25.25 5.18 -23.46
N TYR A 147 24.51 5.87 -24.33
CA TYR A 147 25.02 6.40 -25.59
C TYR A 147 26.11 7.47 -25.40
N ILE A 148 26.00 8.29 -24.36
CA ILE A 148 26.98 9.34 -24.02
C ILE A 148 28.20 8.75 -23.32
N THR A 149 28.03 7.72 -22.47
CA THR A 149 29.11 7.14 -21.65
C THR A 149 29.85 5.98 -22.30
N ARG A 150 29.46 5.51 -23.48
CA ARG A 150 30.17 4.43 -24.20
C ARG A 150 31.63 4.78 -24.49
N ASP A 151 32.47 3.75 -24.59
CA ASP A 151 33.93 3.89 -24.80
C ASP A 151 34.32 4.31 -26.23
N ASP A 152 33.36 4.52 -27.13
CA ASP A 152 33.63 4.96 -28.49
C ASP A 152 34.34 6.32 -28.53
N PRO A 153 35.40 6.50 -29.34
CA PRO A 153 36.09 7.78 -29.48
C PRO A 153 35.21 8.92 -29.98
N ASN A 154 34.14 8.57 -30.71
CA ASN A 154 33.18 9.52 -31.29
C ASN A 154 32.01 9.85 -30.35
N ALA A 155 31.99 9.32 -29.13
CA ALA A 155 30.96 9.66 -28.15
C ALA A 155 31.13 11.12 -27.65
N PHE A 156 30.02 11.79 -27.35
CA PHE A 156 30.02 13.15 -26.81
C PHE A 156 30.55 13.19 -25.38
N ARG A 157 31.87 13.19 -25.21
CA ARG A 157 32.52 13.31 -23.91
C ARG A 157 33.08 14.72 -23.74
N TRP A 158 32.69 15.37 -22.65
CA TRP A 158 33.43 16.53 -22.19
C TRP A 158 34.79 16.08 -21.66
N LYS A 159 35.86 16.50 -22.30
CA LYS A 159 37.24 16.24 -21.85
C LYS A 159 38.00 17.55 -21.87
N ASN A 160 38.70 17.87 -20.78
CA ASN A 160 39.64 18.99 -20.79
C ASN A 160 40.76 18.70 -21.82
N PRO A 161 41.18 19.68 -22.62
CA PRO A 161 42.30 19.54 -23.55
C PRO A 161 43.63 19.56 -22.79
N VAL A 162 43.83 18.58 -21.92
CA VAL A 162 45.03 18.39 -21.11
C VAL A 162 45.69 17.08 -21.53
N MET A 163 47.02 17.07 -21.47
CA MET A 163 47.79 15.85 -21.66
C MET A 163 47.46 14.84 -20.55
N PRO A 164 47.54 13.53 -20.82
CA PRO A 164 47.36 12.51 -19.79
C PRO A 164 48.29 12.78 -18.60
N LYS A 165 47.77 12.58 -17.39
CA LYS A 165 48.56 12.73 -16.18
C LYS A 165 49.74 11.76 -16.21
N GLN A 166 50.94 12.30 -16.24
CA GLN A 166 52.17 11.54 -16.12
C GLN A 166 52.39 11.17 -14.64
N TYR A 167 52.74 9.91 -14.39
CA TYR A 167 53.11 9.41 -13.05
C TYR A 167 54.58 9.03 -13.07
N SER A 168 55.32 9.34 -12.01
CA SER A 168 56.77 9.05 -11.91
C SER A 168 57.10 7.56 -11.99
N TYR A 169 56.19 6.69 -11.52
CA TYR A 169 56.27 5.24 -11.61
C TYR A 169 54.94 4.66 -12.15
N ASP A 170 55.01 3.55 -12.87
CA ASP A 170 53.83 2.80 -13.31
C ASP A 170 53.24 2.04 -12.12
N TYR A 171 52.41 2.70 -11.30
CA TYR A 171 51.84 2.11 -10.07
C TYR A 171 51.04 0.82 -10.33
N TYR A 172 50.46 0.64 -11.52
CA TYR A 172 49.69 -0.56 -11.87
C TYR A 172 50.60 -1.75 -12.26
N ARG A 173 51.85 -1.48 -12.67
CA ARG A 173 52.82 -2.49 -13.13
C ARG A 173 54.00 -2.68 -12.19
N ALA A 174 54.25 -1.70 -11.32
CA ALA A 174 55.26 -1.72 -10.27
C ALA A 174 54.76 -2.56 -9.09
N TRP A 175 54.96 -3.88 -9.20
CA TRP A 175 54.82 -4.92 -8.17
C TRP A 175 53.48 -4.96 -7.39
N PRO A 176 52.72 -6.07 -7.39
CA PRO A 176 53.15 -7.45 -7.67
C PRO A 176 52.76 -8.01 -9.06
N TRP A 177 52.29 -7.21 -10.02
CA TRP A 177 51.64 -7.74 -11.25
C TRP A 177 52.42 -7.58 -12.58
N GLY A 178 53.74 -7.36 -12.59
CA GLY A 178 54.53 -7.18 -13.82
C GLY A 178 55.99 -7.65 -13.77
N ASP A 179 56.58 -7.94 -14.94
CA ASP A 179 58.00 -8.29 -15.11
C ASP A 179 58.90 -7.05 -14.93
N PRO A 180 59.83 -7.03 -13.94
CA PRO A 180 60.68 -5.89 -13.63
C PRO A 180 61.70 -5.55 -14.72
N ARG A 181 61.90 -6.41 -15.72
CA ARG A 181 62.85 -6.19 -16.82
C ARG A 181 62.26 -5.42 -18.01
N LYS A 182 60.93 -5.23 -18.04
CA LYS A 182 60.26 -4.39 -19.03
C LYS A 182 60.22 -2.96 -18.49
N TYR A 183 61.16 -2.13 -18.95
CA TYR A 183 61.38 -0.78 -18.43
C TYR A 183 60.13 0.13 -18.48
N PRO A 184 59.98 1.03 -17.50
CA PRO A 184 58.77 1.82 -17.26
C PRO A 184 58.54 2.93 -18.30
N ILE A 185 57.31 3.45 -18.31
CA ILE A 185 56.83 4.54 -19.16
C ILE A 185 57.78 5.74 -19.10
N VAL A 186 58.17 6.29 -20.26
CA VAL A 186 59.00 7.50 -20.37
C VAL A 186 58.11 8.72 -20.25
N ASN A 187 58.33 9.55 -19.22
CA ASN A 187 57.69 10.86 -19.10
C ASN A 187 58.56 11.90 -19.83
N TYR A 188 57.95 12.68 -20.73
CA TYR A 188 58.64 13.75 -21.46
C TYR A 188 58.57 15.06 -20.68
N THR A 189 59.64 15.86 -20.74
CA THR A 189 59.68 17.23 -20.22
C THR A 189 58.99 18.19 -21.20
N PHE A 190 58.18 19.12 -20.69
CA PHE A 190 57.50 20.14 -21.50
C PHE A 190 58.37 21.40 -21.54
N GLU A 191 59.43 21.37 -22.32
CA GLU A 191 60.18 22.61 -22.61
C GLU A 191 59.33 23.46 -23.59
N PRO A 192 59.16 24.77 -23.33
CA PRO A 192 58.50 25.64 -24.29
C PRO A 192 59.34 25.69 -25.58
N LEU A 193 58.67 25.68 -26.73
CA LEU A 193 59.32 25.89 -28.02
C LEU A 193 59.89 27.32 -28.03
N ASP A 194 61.20 27.49 -28.21
CA ASP A 194 61.87 28.79 -28.35
C ASP A 194 61.25 29.63 -29.49
#